data_AF-A0A534LQC0-F1
#
_entry.id   AF-A0A534LQC0-F1
#
_cell.length_a   1.000
_cell.length_b   1.000
_cell.length_c   1.000
_cell.angle_alpha   90.00
_cell.angle_beta   90.00
_cell.angle_gamma   90.00
#
_symmetry.space_group_name_H-M   'P 1'
#
loop_
_entity.id
_entity.type
_entity.pdbx_description
1 polymer ?
#
loop_
_entity_poly.entity_id
_entity_poly.type
_entity_poly.pdbx_seq_one_letter_code
_entity_poly.pdbx_strand_id
1 'polypeptide(L)'
;MNCGRAPTTLAIFTDRESGRAAYNDIRVSGSSPCLRRTKASARFPQRSPLRGLSRHRFPGILRSSMCRFSNSLFGLKPLCAAVPSERSVRVAIIGLGYVGLPLAAAVAATGANVVGLDIDAERVNTVNAGQSPLRGREPGLAALVKGQVSKGRLRASLDPSAASGADVIAASARKALAFYRRFVNAEIHLTDWTTAEVVKTAENAYWDVQLAFANEVALISEELGVDAYRVRDLVNTCPYRMMLIPGAGVGGHCIPKDPWLLVSPAVQSKPELIPTAREVNDFMPRRMARLVEEALAASGRKVKGARVAVLGFAYRENTDDTRNSPAKTMIQELRRRGADITIHDPFARSERGYAVLRDMKAVTKGADCVAIATAHDAYRKIDLKALRRRMRHAAFVDGRNVYAGPEVVKLGFVYRGIGKGQF
;
A
#
# COMPACT_ATOMS: atom_id res chain seq x y z
N MET A 1 -2.26 -1.63 -17.25
CA MET A 1 -1.07 -0.78 -17.44
C MET A 1 -0.25 -0.83 -16.15
N ASN A 2 1.04 -1.14 -16.24
CA ASN A 2 1.95 -1.25 -15.10
C ASN A 2 1.89 0.01 -14.23
N CYS A 3 1.38 -0.10 -13.00
CA CYS A 3 1.69 0.88 -11.96
C CYS A 3 3.20 0.81 -11.74
N GLY A 4 3.92 1.80 -12.26
CA GLY A 4 5.34 1.98 -11.99
C GLY A 4 5.57 1.95 -10.48
N ARG A 5 6.59 1.20 -10.06
CA ARG A 5 7.06 1.18 -8.67
C ARG A 5 7.18 2.61 -8.18
N ALA A 6 6.45 2.96 -7.12
CA ALA A 6 6.66 4.21 -6.42
C ALA A 6 8.14 4.27 -5.98
N PRO A 7 8.87 5.36 -6.26
CA PRO A 7 10.20 5.53 -5.71
C PRO A 7 10.05 5.53 -4.19
N THR A 8 10.66 4.52 -3.55
CA THR A 8 10.68 4.45 -2.09
C THR A 8 11.83 5.34 -1.65
N THR A 9 11.51 6.51 -1.12
CA THR A 9 12.48 7.44 -0.54
C THR A 9 13.07 6.81 0.71
N LEU A 10 14.36 6.47 0.69
CA LEU A 10 15.08 6.13 1.93
C LEU A 10 15.68 7.42 2.48
N ALA A 11 15.06 7.95 3.54
CA ALA A 11 15.61 9.07 4.30
C ALA A 11 16.61 8.54 5.34
N ILE A 12 17.81 9.10 5.40
CA ILE A 12 18.85 8.72 6.38
C ILE A 12 19.29 9.94 7.19
N PHE A 13 19.40 9.73 8.50
CA PHE A 13 19.54 10.70 9.59
C PHE A 13 20.78 11.59 9.52
N THR A 14 20.75 12.78 10.14
CA THR A 14 21.92 13.55 10.63
C THR A 14 21.74 13.98 12.08
N ASP A 15 22.84 14.14 12.82
CA ASP A 15 22.85 14.57 14.23
C ASP A 15 22.32 16.00 14.40
N ARG A 16 21.68 16.24 15.55
CA ARG A 16 20.98 17.46 15.97
C ARG A 16 21.90 18.70 15.95
N GLU A 17 23.18 18.54 16.25
CA GLU A 17 24.16 19.65 16.23
C GLU A 17 24.60 20.02 14.80
N SER A 18 24.67 19.05 13.89
CA SER A 18 25.12 19.27 12.51
C SER A 18 24.06 19.89 11.58
N GLY A 19 22.79 19.86 11.97
CA GLY A 19 21.68 20.44 11.19
C GLY A 19 21.74 21.97 11.07
N ARG A 20 22.40 22.67 11.99
CA ARG A 20 22.64 24.13 11.86
C ARG A 20 23.80 24.47 10.93
N ALA A 21 24.79 23.60 10.78
CA ALA A 21 25.95 23.84 9.93
C ALA A 21 25.65 23.55 8.44
N ALA A 22 24.81 22.54 8.16
CA ALA A 22 24.49 22.14 6.79
C ALA A 22 23.63 23.15 6.01
N TYR A 23 22.92 24.05 6.71
CA TYR A 23 22.06 25.06 6.05
C TYR A 23 22.87 26.21 5.42
N ASN A 24 24.11 26.44 5.87
CA ASN A 24 24.95 27.56 5.40
C ASN A 24 25.84 27.22 4.19
N ASP A 25 26.01 25.95 3.84
CA ASP A 25 26.91 25.52 2.75
C ASP A 25 26.19 25.22 1.41
N ILE A 26 24.87 25.38 1.33
CA ILE A 26 24.14 25.27 0.07
C ILE A 26 24.11 26.64 -0.62
N ARG A 27 25.21 26.98 -1.32
CA ARG A 27 25.18 28.06 -2.34
C ARG A 27 24.33 27.59 -3.52
N VAL A 28 23.12 28.15 -3.63
CA VAL A 28 22.29 28.03 -4.82
C VAL A 28 22.94 28.86 -5.94
N SER A 29 23.74 28.22 -6.78
CA SER A 29 24.16 28.80 -8.06
C SER A 29 23.12 28.46 -9.12
N GLY A 30 22.31 29.44 -9.49
CA GLY A 30 21.30 29.30 -10.52
C GLY A 30 20.55 30.60 -10.78
N SER A 31 21.24 31.59 -11.35
CA SER A 31 20.60 32.72 -12.00
C SER A 31 20.01 32.26 -13.33
N SER A 32 18.72 32.51 -13.55
CA SER A 32 18.12 32.59 -14.90
C SER A 32 16.98 33.60 -14.88
N PRO A 33 16.75 34.31 -16.00
CA PRO A 33 16.30 35.69 -15.96
C PRO A 33 14.79 35.86 -16.16
N CYS A 34 14.31 37.03 -15.72
CA CYS A 34 13.12 37.72 -16.20
C CYS A 34 11.75 37.05 -15.94
N LEU A 35 11.02 37.59 -14.96
CA LEU A 35 9.59 37.86 -15.10
C LEU A 35 9.28 39.20 -14.42
N ARG A 36 9.11 40.24 -15.25
CA ARG A 36 8.61 41.55 -14.82
C ARG A 36 7.18 41.40 -14.31
N ARG A 37 6.91 42.01 -13.15
CA ARG A 37 5.57 42.24 -12.60
C ARG A 37 4.76 43.12 -13.55
N THR A 38 3.54 42.72 -13.85
CA THR A 38 2.43 43.65 -14.12
C THR A 38 1.20 43.20 -13.33
N LYS A 39 0.66 44.12 -12.53
CA LYS A 39 -0.67 44.04 -11.91
C LYS A 39 -1.70 44.37 -12.98
N ALA A 40 -2.74 43.56 -13.12
CA ALA A 40 -4.08 44.03 -13.51
C ALA A 40 -5.13 42.94 -13.26
N SER A 41 -6.17 43.33 -12.54
CA SER A 41 -7.45 42.65 -12.39
C SER A 41 -8.20 42.52 -13.71
N ALA A 42 -8.92 41.42 -13.96
CA ALA A 42 -10.11 41.46 -14.80
C ALA A 42 -11.08 40.28 -14.54
N ARG A 43 -12.36 40.65 -14.57
CA ARG A 43 -13.58 39.84 -14.49
C ARG A 43 -13.76 38.93 -15.72
N PHE A 44 -14.54 37.85 -15.55
CA PHE A 44 -15.22 37.12 -16.63
C PHE A 44 -16.25 38.02 -17.33
N PRO A 45 -16.52 37.86 -18.65
CA PRO A 45 -17.58 36.93 -19.09
C PRO A 45 -17.48 36.26 -20.50
N GLN A 46 -18.24 35.17 -20.64
CA GLN A 46 -19.04 34.62 -21.76
C GLN A 46 -18.50 34.27 -23.20
N ARG A 47 -18.62 32.96 -23.49
CA ARG A 47 -19.15 32.21 -24.68
C ARG A 47 -19.06 32.73 -26.15
N SER A 48 -18.30 31.96 -26.95
CA SER A 48 -18.57 31.33 -28.29
C SER A 48 -18.70 32.20 -29.58
N PRO A 49 -18.67 31.60 -30.81
CA PRO A 49 -17.77 30.58 -31.40
C PRO A 49 -17.27 30.98 -32.84
N LEU A 50 -16.40 30.17 -33.49
CA LEU A 50 -16.47 29.71 -34.90
C LEU A 50 -15.10 29.40 -35.59
N ARG A 51 -15.08 28.22 -36.24
CA ARG A 51 -14.49 27.84 -37.55
C ARG A 51 -12.97 27.98 -37.83
N GLY A 52 -12.35 26.81 -38.06
CA GLY A 52 -12.03 26.34 -39.41
C GLY A 52 -10.59 26.47 -39.94
N LEU A 53 -10.03 25.31 -40.36
CA LEU A 53 -8.93 25.09 -41.32
C LEU A 53 -7.53 25.55 -40.83
N SER A 54 -6.42 24.81 -40.98
CA SER A 54 -5.92 24.13 -42.18
C SER A 54 -4.82 23.13 -41.82
N ARG A 55 -4.64 22.14 -42.71
CA ARG A 55 -3.56 21.16 -42.78
C ARG A 55 -2.19 21.84 -42.90
N HIS A 56 -1.19 21.41 -42.13
CA HIS A 56 0.21 21.51 -42.57
C HIS A 56 1.02 20.25 -42.27
N ARG A 57 1.80 19.91 -43.30
CA ARG A 57 2.61 18.72 -43.56
C ARG A 57 3.78 18.58 -42.58
N PHE A 58 4.09 17.33 -42.24
CA PHE A 58 5.42 16.90 -41.83
C PHE A 58 6.45 17.12 -42.95
N PRO A 59 7.71 17.35 -42.58
CA PRO A 59 8.80 16.62 -43.22
C PRO A 59 9.68 15.91 -42.18
N GLY A 60 10.14 14.73 -42.56
CA GLY A 60 11.02 13.90 -41.76
C GLY A 60 12.51 14.18 -41.96
N ILE A 61 13.26 13.67 -40.97
CA ILE A 61 14.61 13.10 -41.01
C ILE A 61 15.76 14.04 -41.41
N LEU A 62 16.64 14.30 -40.43
CA LEU A 62 18.09 14.24 -40.63
C LEU A 62 18.77 13.63 -39.39
N ARG A 63 19.62 12.65 -39.65
CA ARG A 63 20.48 11.94 -38.69
C ARG A 63 21.65 12.83 -38.24
N SER A 64 22.24 12.40 -37.12
CA SER A 64 23.61 12.61 -36.66
C SER A 64 23.84 13.73 -35.63
N SER A 65 24.11 13.30 -34.39
CA SER A 65 25.33 13.67 -33.66
C SER A 65 25.32 12.93 -32.31
N MET A 66 26.16 11.91 -32.21
CA MET A 66 26.62 11.38 -30.93
C MET A 66 27.35 12.50 -30.20
N CYS A 67 26.70 13.14 -29.24
CA CYS A 67 27.39 14.03 -28.31
C CYS A 67 27.98 13.17 -27.18
N ARG A 68 29.28 12.86 -27.30
CA ARG A 68 30.09 12.35 -26.19
C ARG A 68 30.18 13.47 -25.15
N PHE A 69 29.39 13.38 -24.09
CA PHE A 69 29.63 14.23 -22.92
C PHE A 69 30.85 13.71 -22.18
N SER A 70 31.94 14.46 -22.35
CA SER A 70 33.19 14.36 -21.60
C SER A 70 32.93 14.66 -20.12
N ASN A 71 33.32 13.71 -19.25
CA ASN A 71 33.43 13.90 -17.80
C ASN A 71 34.59 14.85 -17.48
N SER A 72 34.40 16.17 -17.56
CA SER A 72 35.41 17.12 -17.05
C SER A 72 34.89 18.56 -16.89
N LEU A 73 33.80 18.77 -16.16
CA LEU A 73 33.33 20.14 -15.83
C LEU A 73 32.87 20.36 -14.39
N PHE A 74 33.16 19.41 -13.50
CA PHE A 74 33.21 19.65 -12.07
C PHE A 74 34.52 19.05 -11.57
N GLY A 75 35.41 19.90 -11.04
CA GLY A 75 36.69 19.50 -10.45
C GLY A 75 36.51 18.73 -9.14
N LEU A 76 35.81 17.59 -9.19
CA LEU A 76 35.80 16.59 -8.14
C LEU A 76 36.94 15.63 -8.44
N LYS A 77 38.01 15.71 -7.66
CA LYS A 77 38.99 14.61 -7.57
C LYS A 77 38.20 13.31 -7.35
N PRO A 78 38.51 12.22 -8.06
CA PRO A 78 37.93 10.93 -7.71
C PRO A 78 38.27 10.68 -6.24
N LEU A 79 37.26 10.59 -5.38
CA LEU A 79 37.39 9.98 -4.06
C LEU A 79 37.54 8.46 -4.23
N CYS A 80 38.52 8.05 -5.04
CA CYS A 80 39.17 6.75 -4.93
C CYS A 80 40.37 6.93 -3.99
N ALA A 81 40.10 7.43 -2.78
CA ALA A 81 40.91 7.00 -1.66
C ALA A 81 40.48 5.55 -1.42
N ALA A 82 41.39 4.61 -1.69
CA ALA A 82 41.20 3.20 -1.43
C ALA A 82 40.56 3.01 -0.04
N VAL A 83 39.32 2.53 -0.01
CA VAL A 83 38.73 2.03 1.23
C VAL A 83 39.55 0.79 1.60
N PRO A 84 40.11 0.70 2.82
CA PRO A 84 40.98 -0.41 3.18
C PRO A 84 40.27 -1.75 2.95
N SER A 85 41.00 -2.74 2.45
CA SER A 85 40.49 -4.10 2.30
C SER A 85 40.19 -4.73 3.68
N GLU A 86 39.07 -5.44 3.73
CA GLU A 86 38.87 -6.68 4.50
C GLU A 86 38.71 -6.63 6.03
N ARG A 87 37.66 -5.95 6.50
CA ARG A 87 36.87 -6.49 7.62
C ARG A 87 35.43 -6.70 7.15
N SER A 88 34.92 -7.92 7.29
CA SER A 88 33.50 -8.20 7.07
C SER A 88 32.67 -7.36 8.05
N VAL A 89 31.89 -6.41 7.52
CA VAL A 89 30.98 -5.57 8.30
C VAL A 89 30.02 -6.45 9.09
N ARG A 90 29.94 -6.23 10.41
CA ARG A 90 29.02 -6.92 11.31
C ARG A 90 27.80 -6.05 11.56
N VAL A 91 26.61 -6.59 11.28
CA VAL A 91 25.34 -5.87 11.40
C VAL A 91 24.41 -6.62 12.33
N ALA A 92 23.83 -5.92 13.30
CA ALA A 92 22.75 -6.43 14.12
C ALA A 92 21.41 -5.87 13.62
N ILE A 93 20.41 -6.73 13.46
CA ILE A 93 19.04 -6.32 13.12
C ILE A 93 18.11 -6.81 14.22
N ILE A 94 17.42 -5.87 14.85
CA ILE A 94 16.51 -6.15 15.96
C ILE A 94 15.08 -6.29 15.41
N GLY A 95 14.48 -7.46 15.62
CA GLY A 95 13.19 -7.90 15.10
C GLY A 95 13.33 -8.51 13.70
N LEU A 96 12.93 -9.78 13.55
CA LEU A 96 12.96 -10.54 12.28
C LEU A 96 11.56 -10.71 11.67
N GLY A 97 10.73 -9.68 11.83
CA GLY A 97 9.42 -9.58 11.20
C GLY A 97 9.49 -9.16 9.71
N TYR A 98 8.35 -8.69 9.19
CA TYR A 98 8.18 -8.33 7.77
C TYR A 98 9.16 -7.28 7.23
N VAL A 99 9.75 -6.45 8.09
CA VAL A 99 10.77 -5.46 7.70
C VAL A 99 12.18 -6.00 7.95
N GLY A 100 12.43 -6.52 9.14
CA GLY A 100 13.77 -6.85 9.57
C GLY A 100 14.37 -8.09 8.92
N LEU A 101 13.59 -9.16 8.68
CA LEU A 101 14.15 -10.35 8.02
C LEU A 101 14.55 -10.10 6.55
N PRO A 102 13.74 -9.44 5.71
CA PRO A 102 14.18 -9.06 4.36
C PRO A 102 15.40 -8.17 4.38
N LEU A 103 15.47 -7.20 5.30
CA LEU A 103 16.65 -6.35 5.47
C LEU A 103 17.89 -7.19 5.87
N ALA A 104 17.73 -8.13 6.80
CA ALA A 104 18.82 -9.01 7.25
C ALA A 104 19.37 -9.86 6.11
N ALA A 105 18.47 -10.48 5.34
CA ALA A 105 18.83 -11.31 4.20
C ALA A 105 19.48 -10.49 3.08
N ALA A 106 18.97 -9.29 2.79
CA ALA A 106 19.54 -8.38 1.78
C ALA A 106 20.91 -7.85 2.17
N VAL A 107 21.09 -7.44 3.44
CA VAL A 107 22.38 -6.98 3.97
C VAL A 107 23.39 -8.12 3.95
N ALA A 108 23.02 -9.33 4.38
CA ALA A 108 23.91 -10.49 4.34
C ALA A 108 24.34 -10.85 2.89
N ALA A 109 23.45 -10.63 1.91
CA ALA A 109 23.77 -10.84 0.50
C ALA A 109 24.88 -9.91 -0.03
N THR A 110 25.13 -8.77 0.62
CA THR A 110 26.28 -7.88 0.31
C THR A 110 27.63 -8.41 0.80
N GLY A 111 27.64 -9.56 1.48
CA GLY A 111 28.84 -10.12 2.11
C GLY A 111 29.03 -9.71 3.58
N ALA A 112 28.11 -8.96 4.17
CA ALA A 112 28.13 -8.63 5.59
C ALA A 112 27.79 -9.84 6.47
N ASN A 113 28.31 -9.87 7.70
CA ASN A 113 27.96 -10.83 8.73
C ASN A 113 26.81 -10.27 9.57
N VAL A 114 25.63 -10.86 9.43
CA VAL A 114 24.39 -10.38 10.05
C VAL A 114 23.96 -11.28 11.20
N VAL A 115 23.69 -10.66 12.35
CA VAL A 115 22.95 -11.26 13.45
C VAL A 115 21.56 -10.65 13.54
N GLY A 116 20.55 -11.50 13.40
CA GLY A 116 19.15 -11.14 13.62
C GLY A 116 18.75 -11.42 15.07
N LEU A 117 18.32 -10.42 15.81
CA LEU A 117 17.76 -10.60 17.14
C LEU A 117 16.24 -10.67 17.06
N ASP A 118 15.62 -11.65 17.69
CA ASP A 118 14.16 -11.68 17.87
C ASP A 118 13.84 -12.33 19.22
N ILE A 119 12.68 -11.98 19.78
CA ILE A 119 12.21 -12.52 21.07
C ILE A 119 11.48 -13.86 20.89
N ASP A 120 11.06 -14.16 19.66
CA ASP A 120 10.31 -15.37 19.30
C ASP A 120 11.27 -16.53 18.98
N ALA A 121 11.33 -17.52 19.88
CA ALA A 121 12.21 -18.68 19.74
C ALA A 121 11.89 -19.52 18.50
N GLU A 122 10.62 -19.67 18.13
CA GLU A 122 10.22 -20.41 16.93
C GLU A 122 10.77 -19.70 15.69
N ARG A 123 10.65 -18.37 15.65
CA ARG A 123 11.19 -17.55 14.58
C ARG A 123 12.71 -17.67 14.46
N VAL A 124 13.42 -17.55 15.57
CA VAL A 124 14.89 -17.68 15.63
C VAL A 124 15.33 -19.05 15.08
N ASN A 125 14.71 -20.13 15.55
CA ASN A 125 15.03 -21.49 15.11
C ASN A 125 14.73 -21.68 13.61
N THR A 126 13.60 -21.17 13.13
CA THR A 126 13.21 -21.23 11.70
C THR A 126 14.24 -20.53 10.82
N VAL A 127 14.68 -19.33 11.19
CA VAL A 127 15.71 -18.59 10.44
C VAL A 127 17.04 -19.36 10.44
N ASN A 128 17.48 -19.87 11.60
CA ASN A 128 18.72 -20.64 11.70
C ASN A 128 18.67 -21.96 10.92
N ALA A 129 17.48 -22.53 10.69
CA ALA A 129 17.27 -23.66 9.78
C ALA A 129 17.29 -23.27 8.29
N GLY A 130 17.60 -22.01 7.95
CA GLY A 130 17.60 -21.50 6.58
C GLY A 130 16.20 -21.30 5.99
N GLN A 131 15.18 -21.21 6.83
CA GLN A 131 13.78 -21.08 6.42
C GLN A 131 13.25 -19.68 6.74
N SER A 132 12.26 -19.22 5.97
CA SER A 132 11.60 -17.94 6.23
C SER A 132 10.44 -18.15 7.22
N PRO A 133 10.46 -17.55 8.43
CA PRO A 133 9.34 -17.57 9.37
C PRO A 133 8.18 -16.64 8.96
N LEU A 134 8.38 -15.75 7.99
CA LEU A 134 7.33 -14.85 7.54
C LEU A 134 6.22 -15.63 6.87
N ARG A 135 4.99 -15.28 7.23
CA ARG A 135 3.78 -15.84 6.65
C ARG A 135 3.35 -15.00 5.44
N GLY A 136 2.81 -15.63 4.41
CA GLY A 136 2.45 -14.98 3.14
C GLY A 136 3.55 -15.07 2.06
N ARG A 137 3.27 -14.48 0.89
CA ARG A 137 4.14 -14.58 -0.28
C ARG A 137 5.09 -13.38 -0.35
N GLU A 138 6.35 -13.59 0.02
CA GLU A 138 7.47 -12.68 -0.27
C GLU A 138 8.42 -13.34 -1.28
N PRO A 139 8.24 -13.08 -2.60
CA PRO A 139 8.97 -13.80 -3.64
C PRO A 139 10.49 -13.67 -3.50
N GLY A 140 11.19 -14.81 -3.52
CA GLY A 140 12.65 -14.87 -3.45
C GLY A 140 13.24 -14.79 -2.03
N LEU A 141 12.48 -14.35 -1.02
CA LEU A 141 13.00 -14.22 0.34
C LEU A 141 13.45 -15.56 0.93
N ALA A 142 12.64 -16.62 0.81
CA ALA A 142 12.98 -17.92 1.36
C ALA A 142 14.30 -18.48 0.77
N ALA A 143 14.49 -18.32 -0.55
CA ALA A 143 15.73 -18.71 -1.22
C ALA A 143 16.91 -17.86 -0.74
N LEU A 144 16.70 -16.55 -0.56
CA LEU A 144 17.73 -15.64 -0.07
C LEU A 144 18.16 -15.98 1.36
N VAL A 145 17.20 -16.19 2.28
CA VAL A 145 17.45 -16.60 3.67
C VAL A 145 18.25 -17.91 3.68
N LYS A 146 17.76 -18.94 2.98
CA LYS A 146 18.48 -20.22 2.87
C LYS A 146 19.91 -20.04 2.39
N GLY A 147 20.10 -19.23 1.35
CA GLY A 147 21.41 -18.95 0.76
C GLY A 147 22.36 -18.23 1.73
N GLN A 148 21.89 -17.24 2.48
CA GLN A 148 22.76 -16.50 3.41
C GLN A 148 23.06 -17.26 4.69
N VAL A 149 22.11 -18.06 5.19
CA VAL A 149 22.33 -18.94 6.35
C VAL A 149 23.33 -20.04 6.00
N SER A 150 23.19 -20.66 4.82
CA SER A 150 24.13 -21.70 4.35
C SER A 150 25.56 -21.17 4.14
N LYS A 151 25.70 -19.86 3.83
CA LYS A 151 27.00 -19.18 3.72
C LYS A 151 27.56 -18.71 5.06
N GLY A 152 26.86 -18.93 6.18
CA GLY A 152 27.25 -18.45 7.50
C GLY A 152 27.14 -16.93 7.69
N ARG A 153 26.50 -16.22 6.75
CA ARG A 153 26.40 -14.75 6.74
C ARG A 153 25.18 -14.21 7.48
N LEU A 154 24.19 -15.06 7.73
CA LEU A 154 23.01 -14.71 8.51
C LEU A 154 22.81 -15.77 9.60
N ARG A 155 22.71 -15.33 10.85
CA ARG A 155 22.24 -16.15 11.98
C ARG A 155 21.22 -15.36 12.81
N ALA A 156 20.35 -16.05 13.52
CA ALA A 156 19.41 -15.47 14.46
C ALA A 156 19.75 -15.83 15.91
N SER A 157 19.40 -14.97 16.87
CA SER A 157 19.65 -15.17 18.30
C SER A 157 18.52 -14.59 19.16
N LEU A 158 18.26 -15.25 20.29
CA LEU A 158 17.43 -14.73 21.39
C LEU A 158 18.23 -13.81 22.32
N ASP A 159 19.55 -14.02 22.38
CA ASP A 159 20.45 -13.31 23.28
C ASP A 159 20.88 -11.96 22.66
N PRO A 160 20.52 -10.82 23.26
CA PRO A 160 20.95 -9.50 22.82
C PRO A 160 22.48 -9.32 22.80
N SER A 161 23.22 -10.05 23.64
CA SER A 161 24.69 -10.00 23.68
C SER A 161 25.32 -10.39 22.34
N ALA A 162 24.60 -11.14 21.50
CA ALA A 162 25.04 -11.53 20.17
C ALA A 162 25.21 -10.34 19.20
N ALA A 163 24.66 -9.16 19.51
CA ALA A 163 24.89 -7.91 18.79
C ALA A 163 26.21 -7.21 19.17
N SER A 164 26.94 -7.71 20.17
CA SER A 164 28.21 -7.14 20.61
C SER A 164 29.23 -7.07 19.46
N GLY A 165 29.84 -5.89 19.29
CA GLY A 165 30.80 -5.64 18.22
C GLY A 165 30.21 -5.46 16.82
N ALA A 166 28.91 -5.22 16.69
CA ALA A 166 28.30 -4.75 15.44
C ALA A 166 28.81 -3.33 15.09
N ASP A 167 29.21 -3.12 13.84
CA ASP A 167 29.83 -1.88 13.35
C ASP A 167 28.80 -0.75 13.12
N VAL A 168 27.52 -1.11 12.99
CA VAL A 168 26.42 -0.19 12.73
C VAL A 168 25.42 -0.24 13.89
N ILE A 169 25.57 0.73 14.80
CA ILE A 169 24.50 1.24 15.68
C ILE A 169 24.31 2.70 15.24
N ALA A 170 23.09 3.06 14.85
CA ALA A 170 22.71 4.21 14.01
C ALA A 170 23.01 5.60 14.63
N ALA A 171 24.28 6.00 14.74
CA ALA A 171 24.67 7.31 15.29
C ALA A 171 25.22 8.31 14.25
N SER A 172 25.46 7.89 13.00
CA SER A 172 26.06 8.80 11.98
C SER A 172 25.42 8.65 10.60
N ALA A 173 24.92 9.76 10.08
CA ALA A 173 24.41 9.96 8.72
C ALA A 173 25.27 9.34 7.64
N ARG A 174 26.56 9.69 7.69
CA ARG A 174 27.54 9.34 6.66
C ARG A 174 27.84 7.86 6.68
N LYS A 175 27.91 7.26 7.89
CA LYS A 175 28.10 5.81 8.05
C LYS A 175 26.88 5.04 7.58
N ALA A 176 25.68 5.52 7.92
CA ALA A 176 24.44 4.91 7.44
C ALA A 176 24.33 5.03 5.91
N LEU A 177 24.59 6.20 5.33
CA LEU A 177 24.60 6.38 3.88
C LEU A 177 25.61 5.45 3.19
N ALA A 178 26.85 5.41 3.67
CA ALA A 178 27.89 4.52 3.14
C ALA A 178 27.48 3.04 3.24
N PHE A 179 26.81 2.66 4.32
CA PHE A 179 26.29 1.32 4.51
C PHE A 179 25.16 1.00 3.50
N TYR A 180 24.11 1.83 3.44
CA TYR A 180 22.97 1.59 2.56
C TYR A 180 23.34 1.67 1.07
N ARG A 181 24.29 2.53 0.67
CA ARG A 181 24.81 2.61 -0.71
C ARG A 181 25.42 1.31 -1.22
N ARG A 182 25.78 0.35 -0.35
CA ARG A 182 26.29 -0.97 -0.75
C ARG A 182 25.23 -1.84 -1.42
N PHE A 183 23.94 -1.57 -1.19
CA PHE A 183 22.84 -2.40 -1.71
C PHE A 183 21.60 -1.62 -2.17
N VAL A 184 21.52 -0.32 -1.87
CA VAL A 184 20.45 0.57 -2.34
C VAL A 184 20.95 1.33 -3.57
N ASN A 185 20.37 1.01 -4.72
CA ASN A 185 20.66 1.68 -5.99
C ASN A 185 19.83 2.96 -6.20
N ALA A 186 18.79 3.18 -5.38
CA ALA A 186 17.96 4.37 -5.44
C ALA A 186 18.68 5.59 -4.84
N GLU A 187 18.17 6.77 -5.15
CA GLU A 187 18.57 7.99 -4.46
C GLU A 187 18.27 7.87 -2.96
N ILE A 188 19.22 8.32 -2.14
CA ILE A 188 19.11 8.31 -0.68
C ILE A 188 19.16 9.77 -0.24
N HIS A 189 18.10 10.22 0.43
CA HIS A 189 17.98 11.60 0.87
C HIS A 189 18.46 11.72 2.31
N LEU A 190 19.36 12.66 2.58
CA LEU A 190 19.79 12.95 3.95
C LEU A 190 18.91 14.02 4.57
N THR A 191 18.47 13.81 5.81
CA THR A 191 17.68 14.78 6.57
C THR A 191 17.77 14.49 8.07
N ASP A 192 17.24 15.36 8.92
CA ASP A 192 17.18 15.12 10.37
C ASP A 192 16.13 14.07 10.73
N TRP A 193 16.30 13.42 11.88
CA TRP A 193 15.38 12.42 12.42
C TRP A 193 13.91 12.85 12.46
N THR A 194 13.61 14.04 12.97
CA THR A 194 12.24 14.56 13.05
C THR A 194 11.63 14.67 11.66
N THR A 195 12.36 15.26 10.70
CA THR A 195 11.90 15.35 9.31
C THR A 195 11.68 13.97 8.70
N ALA A 196 12.58 13.00 8.91
CA ALA A 196 12.43 11.64 8.39
C ALA A 196 11.18 10.92 8.96
N GLU A 197 10.92 11.07 10.26
CA GLU A 197 9.75 10.51 10.94
C GLU A 197 8.44 11.13 10.43
N VAL A 198 8.42 12.46 10.26
CA VAL A 198 7.29 13.18 9.69
C VAL A 198 7.05 12.76 8.24
N VAL A 199 8.09 12.66 7.41
CA VAL A 199 7.95 12.19 6.01
C VAL A 199 7.28 10.82 5.99
N LYS A 200 7.72 9.88 6.85
CA LYS A 200 7.17 8.52 6.82
C LYS A 200 5.68 8.47 7.18
N THR A 201 5.29 9.22 8.21
CA THR A 201 3.90 9.26 8.66
C THR A 201 3.02 10.09 7.72
N ALA A 202 3.56 11.18 7.16
CA ALA A 202 2.90 12.00 6.14
C ALA A 202 2.64 11.26 4.82
N GLU A 203 3.56 10.40 4.37
CA GLU A 203 3.32 9.53 3.21
C GLU A 203 2.09 8.63 3.41
N ASN A 204 1.96 8.03 4.58
CA ASN A 204 0.82 7.16 4.89
C ASN A 204 -0.47 7.94 5.11
N ALA A 205 -0.40 9.14 5.71
CA ALA A 205 -1.53 10.05 5.81
C ALA A 205 -1.99 10.57 4.44
N TYR A 206 -1.07 10.84 3.52
CA TYR A 206 -1.37 11.20 2.14
C TYR A 206 -2.18 10.08 1.45
N TRP A 207 -1.70 8.83 1.53
CA TRP A 207 -2.43 7.69 0.96
C TRP A 207 -3.82 7.51 1.59
N ASP A 208 -3.91 7.67 2.91
CA ASP A 208 -5.16 7.57 3.66
C ASP A 208 -6.20 8.60 3.21
N VAL A 209 -5.81 9.89 3.12
CA VAL A 209 -6.66 10.99 2.68
C VAL A 209 -7.11 10.78 1.23
N GLN A 210 -6.19 10.35 0.34
CA GLN A 210 -6.56 10.07 -1.06
C GLN A 210 -7.53 8.87 -1.18
N LEU A 211 -7.42 7.87 -0.30
CA LEU A 211 -8.36 6.75 -0.22
C LEU A 211 -9.70 7.19 0.34
N ALA A 212 -9.71 8.03 1.37
CA ALA A 212 -10.92 8.60 1.95
C ALA A 212 -11.69 9.42 0.92
N PHE A 213 -10.99 10.30 0.18
CA PHE A 213 -11.58 11.05 -0.92
C PHE A 213 -12.21 10.12 -1.97
N ALA A 214 -11.51 9.05 -2.36
CA ALA A 214 -12.07 8.08 -3.30
C ALA A 214 -13.33 7.38 -2.76
N ASN A 215 -13.32 6.99 -1.48
CA ASN A 215 -14.45 6.36 -0.79
C ASN A 215 -15.62 7.32 -0.64
N GLU A 216 -15.39 8.58 -0.31
CA GLU A 216 -16.43 9.60 -0.20
C GLU A 216 -17.11 9.88 -1.55
N VAL A 217 -16.32 10.02 -2.63
CA VAL A 217 -16.88 10.10 -3.99
C VAL A 217 -17.66 8.85 -4.35
N ALA A 218 -17.25 7.67 -3.86
CA ALA A 218 -18.01 6.44 -4.05
C ALA A 218 -19.37 6.49 -3.36
N LEU A 219 -19.44 6.97 -2.11
CA LEU A 219 -20.71 7.17 -1.40
C LEU A 219 -21.62 8.15 -2.13
N ILE A 220 -21.08 9.29 -2.58
CA ILE A 220 -21.84 10.27 -3.39
C ILE A 220 -22.32 9.64 -4.70
N SER A 221 -21.48 8.82 -5.34
CA SER A 221 -21.83 8.16 -6.61
C SER A 221 -22.99 7.16 -6.43
N GLU A 222 -23.05 6.47 -5.30
CA GLU A 222 -24.16 5.56 -4.97
C GLU A 222 -25.49 6.33 -4.84
N GLU A 223 -25.48 7.50 -4.18
CA GLU A 223 -26.67 8.35 -4.04
C GLU A 223 -27.13 8.94 -5.38
N LEU A 224 -26.19 9.36 -6.22
CA LEU A 224 -26.46 9.92 -7.55
C LEU A 224 -26.79 8.85 -8.61
N GLY A 225 -26.64 7.56 -8.28
CA GLY A 225 -26.87 6.47 -9.23
C GLY A 225 -25.80 6.37 -10.34
N VAL A 226 -24.58 6.85 -10.12
CA VAL A 226 -23.48 6.84 -11.10
C VAL A 226 -22.39 5.83 -10.72
N ASP A 227 -21.50 5.51 -11.66
CA ASP A 227 -20.37 4.60 -11.42
C ASP A 227 -19.10 5.37 -11.00
N ALA A 228 -18.73 5.26 -9.73
CA ALA A 228 -17.54 5.92 -9.16
C ALA A 228 -16.24 5.53 -9.87
N TYR A 229 -16.16 4.33 -10.46
CA TYR A 229 -14.98 3.89 -11.20
C TYR A 229 -14.87 4.61 -12.53
N ARG A 230 -16.01 4.86 -13.19
CA ARG A 230 -16.05 5.69 -14.40
C ARG A 230 -15.73 7.15 -14.08
N VAL A 231 -16.25 7.67 -12.96
CA VAL A 231 -15.91 9.02 -12.46
C VAL A 231 -14.40 9.12 -12.24
N ARG A 232 -13.82 8.17 -11.52
CA ARG A 232 -12.37 8.09 -11.28
C ARG A 232 -11.57 8.09 -12.59
N ASP A 233 -11.96 7.25 -13.56
CA ASP A 233 -11.25 7.18 -14.84
C ASP A 233 -11.25 8.54 -15.57
N LEU A 234 -12.37 9.26 -15.52
CA LEU A 234 -12.48 10.60 -16.11
C LEU A 234 -11.70 11.65 -15.31
N VAL A 235 -11.73 11.62 -13.98
CA VAL A 235 -10.93 12.51 -13.12
C VAL A 235 -9.44 12.35 -13.39
N ASN A 236 -8.99 11.10 -13.59
CA ASN A 236 -7.60 10.76 -13.83
C ASN A 236 -7.15 10.98 -15.30
N THR A 237 -8.02 11.47 -16.19
CA THR A 237 -7.57 11.95 -17.52
C THR A 237 -6.70 13.21 -17.43
N CYS A 238 -6.80 13.95 -16.32
CA CYS A 238 -5.89 15.03 -16.00
C CYS A 238 -4.57 14.46 -15.44
N PRO A 239 -3.40 14.77 -16.04
CA PRO A 239 -2.12 14.11 -15.70
C PRO A 239 -1.62 14.39 -14.28
N TYR A 240 -2.16 15.40 -13.61
CA TYR A 240 -1.76 15.80 -12.26
C TYR A 240 -2.78 15.38 -11.18
N ARG A 241 -3.77 14.56 -11.53
CA ARG A 241 -4.77 14.05 -10.60
C ARG A 241 -4.61 12.55 -10.41
N MET A 242 -4.71 12.11 -9.17
CA MET A 242 -4.65 10.70 -8.82
C MET A 242 -5.73 10.38 -7.79
N MET A 243 -6.95 10.18 -8.30
CA MET A 243 -8.02 9.59 -7.51
C MET A 243 -7.79 8.09 -7.40
N LEU A 244 -7.76 7.59 -6.15
CA LEU A 244 -7.55 6.18 -5.88
C LEU A 244 -8.81 5.36 -6.11
N ILE A 245 -8.64 4.04 -6.03
CA ILE A 245 -9.75 3.10 -6.18
C ILE A 245 -10.47 3.01 -4.83
N PRO A 246 -11.78 3.28 -4.76
CA PRO A 246 -12.55 3.10 -3.54
C PRO A 246 -12.67 1.61 -3.16
N GLY A 247 -13.11 1.31 -1.95
CA GLY A 247 -13.41 -0.07 -1.58
C GLY A 247 -13.96 -0.26 -0.18
N ALA A 248 -13.98 -1.52 0.26
CA ALA A 248 -14.55 -1.99 1.52
C ALA A 248 -13.90 -1.46 2.82
N GLY A 249 -12.98 -0.49 2.72
CA GLY A 249 -12.21 0.05 3.83
C GLY A 249 -10.71 -0.24 3.74
N VAL A 250 -10.00 0.29 4.74
CA VAL A 250 -8.54 0.31 4.82
C VAL A 250 -8.07 -0.56 5.99
N GLY A 251 -7.02 -1.35 5.77
CA GLY A 251 -6.47 -2.25 6.80
C GLY A 251 -4.95 -2.31 6.81
N GLY A 252 -4.41 -3.26 7.57
CA GLY A 252 -2.96 -3.42 7.77
C GLY A 252 -2.39 -2.57 8.91
N HIS A 253 -1.07 -2.38 8.92
CA HIS A 253 -0.33 -1.77 10.04
C HIS A 253 -0.06 -0.30 9.90
N CYS A 254 0.11 0.15 8.66
CA CYS A 254 0.65 1.48 8.37
C CYS A 254 -0.49 2.49 8.29
N ILE A 255 -1.37 2.34 7.31
CA ILE A 255 -2.41 3.34 7.04
C ILE A 255 -3.41 3.44 8.20
N PRO A 256 -3.84 2.35 8.86
CA PRO A 256 -4.73 2.48 10.02
C PRO A 256 -4.13 3.11 11.28
N LYS A 257 -2.82 3.39 11.32
CA LYS A 257 -2.13 3.86 12.53
C LYS A 257 -1.34 5.14 12.31
N ASP A 258 -0.54 5.19 11.26
CA ASP A 258 0.45 6.24 11.02
C ASP A 258 -0.16 7.65 10.83
N PRO A 259 -1.37 7.82 10.25
CA PRO A 259 -2.04 9.11 10.24
C PRO A 259 -2.34 9.62 11.66
N TRP A 260 -2.70 8.72 12.59
CA TRP A 260 -2.87 9.08 14.00
C TRP A 260 -1.55 9.44 14.67
N LEU A 261 -0.46 8.75 14.33
CA LEU A 261 0.88 9.10 14.82
C LEU A 261 1.34 10.48 14.36
N LEU A 262 1.00 10.87 13.12
CA LEU A 262 1.32 12.20 12.59
C LEU A 262 0.56 13.32 13.34
N VAL A 263 -0.72 13.12 13.62
CA VAL A 263 -1.55 14.16 14.25
C VAL A 263 -1.44 14.20 15.77
N SER A 264 -1.09 13.09 16.42
CA SER A 264 -1.00 13.00 17.88
C SER A 264 -0.12 14.06 18.55
N PRO A 265 1.06 14.43 18.02
CA PRO A 265 1.87 15.51 18.61
C PRO A 265 1.36 16.92 18.27
N ALA A 266 0.45 17.07 17.29
CA ALA A 266 0.04 18.34 16.71
C ALA A 266 -1.13 19.01 17.48
N VAL A 267 -0.94 19.25 18.77
CA VAL A 267 -2.00 19.74 19.68
C VAL A 267 -2.46 21.18 19.40
N GLN A 268 -1.56 22.04 18.91
CA GLN A 268 -1.87 23.45 18.65
C GLN A 268 -2.60 23.66 17.31
N SER A 269 -2.21 22.91 16.27
CA SER A 269 -2.78 23.06 14.93
C SER A 269 -4.14 22.40 14.78
N LYS A 270 -4.52 21.47 15.68
CA LYS A 270 -5.81 20.77 15.70
C LYS A 270 -6.24 20.29 14.30
N PRO A 271 -5.47 19.40 13.66
CA PRO A 271 -5.74 18.98 12.29
C PRO A 271 -7.08 18.25 12.18
N GLU A 272 -7.92 18.64 11.23
CA GLU A 272 -9.25 18.03 11.01
C GLU A 272 -9.26 17.06 9.83
N LEU A 273 -8.56 17.38 8.74
CA LEU A 273 -8.59 16.60 7.50
C LEU A 273 -8.18 15.13 7.70
N ILE A 274 -7.11 14.89 8.44
CA ILE A 274 -6.57 13.54 8.65
C ILE A 274 -7.49 12.69 9.54
N PRO A 275 -7.99 13.18 10.70
CA PRO A 275 -9.04 12.49 11.45
C PRO A 275 -10.29 12.19 10.63
N THR A 276 -10.80 13.16 9.86
CA THR A 276 -11.98 12.96 9.02
C THR A 276 -11.75 11.88 7.96
N ALA A 277 -10.57 11.87 7.32
CA ALA A 277 -10.20 10.81 6.38
C ALA A 277 -10.27 9.42 7.04
N ARG A 278 -9.84 9.32 8.31
CA ARG A 278 -9.96 8.08 9.08
C ARG A 278 -11.37 7.67 9.40
N GLU A 279 -12.22 8.61 9.78
CA GLU A 279 -13.64 8.34 10.02
C GLU A 279 -14.33 7.82 8.76
N VAL A 280 -14.06 8.43 7.60
CA VAL A 280 -14.59 7.97 6.30
C VAL A 280 -14.12 6.55 6.01
N ASN A 281 -12.82 6.28 6.14
CA ASN A 281 -12.25 4.97 5.83
C ASN A 281 -12.72 3.87 6.82
N ASP A 282 -12.88 4.20 8.10
CA ASP A 282 -13.35 3.29 9.14
C ASP A 282 -14.87 3.04 9.07
N PHE A 283 -15.62 3.92 8.39
CA PHE A 283 -17.03 3.73 8.08
C PHE A 283 -17.28 2.72 6.95
N MET A 284 -16.38 2.59 5.97
CA MET A 284 -16.58 1.76 4.78
C MET A 284 -16.93 0.27 5.06
N PRO A 285 -16.36 -0.42 6.07
CA PRO A 285 -16.82 -1.76 6.46
C PRO A 285 -18.28 -1.82 6.89
N ARG A 286 -18.79 -0.76 7.52
CA ARG A 286 -20.21 -0.65 7.91
C ARG A 286 -21.08 -0.37 6.68
N ARG A 287 -20.59 0.41 5.71
CA ARG A 287 -21.27 0.57 4.41
C ARG A 287 -21.40 -0.76 3.70
N MET A 288 -20.34 -1.58 3.68
CA MET A 288 -20.40 -2.93 3.12
C MET A 288 -21.49 -3.79 3.76
N ALA A 289 -21.64 -3.76 5.09
CA ALA A 289 -22.71 -4.47 5.77
C ALA A 289 -24.11 -3.96 5.36
N ARG A 290 -24.27 -2.65 5.11
CA ARG A 290 -25.52 -2.07 4.58
C ARG A 290 -25.80 -2.54 3.14
N LEU A 291 -24.79 -2.59 2.27
CA LEU A 291 -24.96 -3.11 0.91
C LEU A 291 -25.42 -4.59 0.90
N VAL A 292 -24.94 -5.40 1.84
CA VAL A 292 -25.41 -6.78 2.03
C VAL A 292 -26.88 -6.81 2.42
N GLU A 293 -27.31 -5.96 3.35
CA GLU A 293 -28.71 -5.87 3.73
C GLU A 293 -29.60 -5.38 2.58
N GLU A 294 -29.16 -4.38 1.82
CA GLU A 294 -29.86 -3.87 0.63
C GLU A 294 -29.99 -4.95 -0.45
N ALA A 295 -28.92 -5.71 -0.74
CA ALA A 295 -28.94 -6.79 -1.71
C ALA A 295 -29.85 -7.95 -1.26
N LEU A 296 -29.80 -8.31 0.03
CA LEU A 296 -30.69 -9.32 0.60
C LEU A 296 -32.16 -8.87 0.51
N ALA A 297 -32.47 -7.63 0.91
CA ALA A 297 -33.82 -7.10 0.87
C ALA A 297 -34.39 -7.09 -0.56
N ALA A 298 -33.60 -6.65 -1.53
CA ALA A 298 -33.98 -6.68 -2.95
C ALA A 298 -34.11 -8.12 -3.50
N SER A 299 -33.47 -9.11 -2.87
CA SER A 299 -33.68 -10.54 -3.16
C SER A 299 -34.86 -11.18 -2.38
N GLY A 300 -35.62 -10.38 -1.61
CA GLY A 300 -36.76 -10.86 -0.81
C GLY A 300 -36.38 -11.48 0.54
N ARG A 301 -35.14 -11.27 1.03
CA ARG A 301 -34.62 -11.87 2.27
C ARG A 301 -34.24 -10.78 3.27
N LYS A 302 -34.66 -10.94 4.54
CA LYS A 302 -34.19 -10.09 5.64
C LYS A 302 -32.81 -10.53 6.10
N VAL A 303 -31.97 -9.59 6.55
CA VAL A 303 -30.62 -9.88 7.07
C VAL A 303 -30.62 -10.81 8.29
N LYS A 304 -31.62 -10.67 9.16
CA LYS A 304 -31.78 -11.53 10.34
C LYS A 304 -32.08 -12.97 9.90
N GLY A 305 -31.18 -13.89 10.24
CA GLY A 305 -31.23 -15.29 9.85
C GLY A 305 -30.83 -15.54 8.39
N ALA A 306 -30.32 -14.55 7.66
CA ALA A 306 -29.75 -14.78 6.34
C ALA A 306 -28.34 -15.39 6.45
N ARG A 307 -28.04 -16.35 5.58
CA ARG A 307 -26.69 -16.93 5.46
C ARG A 307 -25.86 -16.10 4.48
N VAL A 308 -24.84 -15.42 4.98
CA VAL A 308 -23.92 -14.60 4.18
C VAL A 308 -22.55 -15.28 4.08
N ALA A 309 -22.13 -15.55 2.84
CA ALA A 309 -20.81 -16.05 2.51
C ALA A 309 -19.86 -14.87 2.25
N VAL A 310 -18.95 -14.61 3.18
CA VAL A 310 -17.93 -13.57 3.04
C VAL A 310 -16.68 -14.16 2.38
N LEU A 311 -16.33 -13.64 1.20
CA LEU A 311 -15.15 -14.01 0.44
C LEU A 311 -14.05 -12.97 0.68
N GLY A 312 -13.01 -13.38 1.41
CA GLY A 312 -11.89 -12.55 1.79
C GLY A 312 -11.93 -12.17 3.27
N PHE A 313 -10.84 -12.45 3.97
CA PHE A 313 -10.65 -12.17 5.38
C PHE A 313 -9.33 -11.42 5.63
N ALA A 314 -8.31 -11.66 4.81
CA ALA A 314 -7.10 -10.84 4.80
C ALA A 314 -7.41 -9.38 4.41
N TYR A 315 -6.61 -8.43 4.90
CA TYR A 315 -6.85 -7.01 4.59
C TYR A 315 -6.47 -6.63 3.16
N ARG A 316 -5.56 -7.40 2.54
CA ARG A 316 -5.03 -7.19 1.20
C ARG A 316 -5.12 -8.48 0.38
N GLU A 317 -5.21 -8.34 -0.93
CA GLU A 317 -5.21 -9.47 -1.85
C GLU A 317 -3.94 -10.33 -1.71
N ASN A 318 -4.11 -11.63 -1.92
CA ASN A 318 -3.05 -12.62 -2.06
C ASN A 318 -2.02 -12.67 -0.89
N THR A 319 -2.46 -12.28 0.31
CA THR A 319 -1.71 -12.41 1.57
C THR A 319 -2.59 -13.09 2.63
N ASP A 320 -1.98 -13.64 3.66
CA ASP A 320 -2.66 -14.22 4.82
C ASP A 320 -2.80 -13.24 6.00
N ASP A 321 -2.35 -11.99 5.84
CA ASP A 321 -2.37 -10.99 6.91
C ASP A 321 -3.80 -10.48 7.19
N THR A 322 -4.32 -10.81 8.37
CA THR A 322 -5.66 -10.44 8.84
C THR A 322 -5.66 -9.25 9.80
N ARG A 323 -4.49 -8.68 10.09
CA ARG A 323 -4.36 -7.62 11.10
C ARG A 323 -5.06 -6.35 10.61
N ASN A 324 -5.92 -5.77 11.47
CA ASN A 324 -6.80 -4.65 11.15
C ASN A 324 -7.60 -4.84 9.86
N SER A 325 -8.01 -6.07 9.54
CA SER A 325 -8.77 -6.34 8.33
C SER A 325 -10.17 -5.69 8.36
N PRO A 326 -10.55 -4.92 7.33
CA PRO A 326 -11.90 -4.36 7.17
C PRO A 326 -13.01 -5.43 7.22
N ALA A 327 -12.69 -6.64 6.76
CA ALA A 327 -13.63 -7.75 6.75
C ALA A 327 -14.12 -8.11 8.17
N LYS A 328 -13.27 -7.95 9.20
CA LYS A 328 -13.63 -8.26 10.59
C LYS A 328 -14.74 -7.34 11.09
N THR A 329 -14.60 -6.04 10.85
CA THR A 329 -15.61 -5.03 11.23
C THR A 329 -16.93 -5.26 10.48
N MET A 330 -16.86 -5.55 9.18
CA MET A 330 -18.04 -5.90 8.37
C MET A 330 -18.76 -7.14 8.92
N ILE A 331 -18.01 -8.21 9.23
CA ILE A 331 -18.56 -9.47 9.77
C ILE A 331 -19.20 -9.24 11.15
N GLN A 332 -18.55 -8.48 12.04
CA GLN A 332 -19.10 -8.14 13.35
C GLN A 332 -20.44 -7.40 13.21
N GLU A 333 -20.51 -6.43 12.30
CA GLU A 333 -21.71 -5.66 12.07
C GLU A 333 -22.86 -6.53 11.50
N LEU A 334 -22.57 -7.44 10.57
CA LEU A 334 -23.56 -8.38 10.04
C LEU A 334 -24.05 -9.37 11.11
N ARG A 335 -23.15 -9.90 11.95
CA ARG A 335 -23.51 -10.75 13.10
C ARG A 335 -24.41 -10.02 14.09
N ARG A 336 -24.12 -8.74 14.38
CA ARG A 336 -24.96 -7.88 15.23
C ARG A 336 -26.38 -7.70 14.69
N ARG A 337 -26.52 -7.70 13.36
CA ARG A 337 -27.82 -7.67 12.65
C ARG A 337 -28.50 -9.05 12.55
N GLY A 338 -27.88 -10.10 13.09
CA GLY A 338 -28.42 -11.45 13.16
C GLY A 338 -28.18 -12.31 11.91
N ALA A 339 -27.24 -11.94 11.04
CA ALA A 339 -26.85 -12.80 9.92
C ALA A 339 -25.99 -13.98 10.38
N ASP A 340 -26.19 -15.13 9.74
CA ASP A 340 -25.30 -16.29 9.87
C ASP A 340 -24.13 -16.15 8.88
N ILE A 341 -22.90 -16.11 9.38
CA ILE A 341 -21.71 -15.78 8.58
C ILE A 341 -20.84 -16.99 8.37
N THR A 342 -20.54 -17.27 7.10
CA THR A 342 -19.50 -18.22 6.69
C THR A 342 -18.38 -17.47 5.98
N ILE A 343 -17.13 -17.79 6.29
CA ILE A 343 -15.97 -17.03 5.82
C ILE A 343 -15.11 -17.94 4.96
N HIS A 344 -14.75 -17.47 3.78
CA HIS A 344 -13.75 -18.10 2.93
C HIS A 344 -12.56 -17.17 2.75
N ASP A 345 -11.35 -17.72 2.87
CA ASP A 345 -10.12 -17.07 2.43
C ASP A 345 -9.09 -18.14 2.01
N PRO A 346 -8.43 -18.02 0.85
CA PRO A 346 -7.44 -19.00 0.40
C PRO A 346 -6.10 -18.92 1.14
N PHE A 347 -5.80 -17.81 1.82
CA PHE A 347 -4.51 -17.58 2.50
C PHE A 347 -4.69 -17.44 4.01
N ALA A 348 -5.63 -16.61 4.47
CA ALA A 348 -5.82 -16.30 5.89
C ALA A 348 -6.21 -17.54 6.72
N ARG A 349 -5.74 -17.61 7.96
CA ARG A 349 -6.07 -18.69 8.89
C ARG A 349 -7.27 -18.30 9.76
N SER A 350 -7.90 -19.32 10.36
CA SER A 350 -8.90 -19.09 11.42
C SER A 350 -8.26 -18.41 12.62
N GLU A 351 -9.04 -17.57 13.29
CA GLU A 351 -8.66 -16.88 14.52
C GLU A 351 -9.83 -16.90 15.50
N ARG A 352 -9.60 -16.48 16.76
CA ARG A 352 -10.63 -16.54 17.80
C ARG A 352 -11.89 -15.79 17.36
N GLY A 353 -13.01 -16.50 17.24
CA GLY A 353 -14.30 -15.95 16.80
C GLY A 353 -14.52 -15.92 15.29
N TYR A 354 -13.55 -16.36 14.47
CA TYR A 354 -13.63 -16.34 13.02
C TYR A 354 -13.11 -17.67 12.44
N ALA A 355 -14.04 -18.57 12.14
CA ALA A 355 -13.75 -19.79 11.40
C ALA A 355 -13.63 -19.47 9.90
N VAL A 356 -12.40 -19.53 9.38
CA VAL A 356 -12.06 -19.28 7.98
C VAL A 356 -11.89 -20.62 7.27
N LEU A 357 -12.73 -20.88 6.27
CA LEU A 357 -12.76 -22.13 5.52
C LEU A 357 -11.98 -22.00 4.20
N ARG A 358 -11.39 -23.12 3.77
CA ARG A 358 -10.64 -23.23 2.49
C ARG A 358 -11.50 -23.64 1.30
N ASP A 359 -12.61 -24.32 1.56
CA ASP A 359 -13.52 -24.75 0.49
C ASP A 359 -14.58 -23.68 0.22
N MET A 360 -14.38 -22.92 -0.85
CA MET A 360 -15.31 -21.91 -1.33
C MET A 360 -16.69 -22.49 -1.67
N LYS A 361 -16.77 -23.73 -2.19
CA LYS A 361 -18.05 -24.36 -2.54
C LYS A 361 -18.86 -24.63 -1.28
N ALA A 362 -18.23 -25.14 -0.22
CA ALA A 362 -18.88 -25.37 1.07
C ALA A 362 -19.42 -24.07 1.70
N VAL A 363 -18.63 -22.98 1.65
CA VAL A 363 -19.02 -21.67 2.18
C VAL A 363 -20.23 -21.10 1.43
N THR A 364 -20.21 -21.17 0.10
CA THR A 364 -21.24 -20.56 -0.76
C THR A 364 -22.49 -21.42 -0.97
N LYS A 365 -22.47 -22.71 -0.60
CA LYS A 365 -23.63 -23.60 -0.71
C LYS A 365 -24.78 -23.14 0.20
N GLY A 366 -25.94 -22.90 -0.39
CA GLY A 366 -27.16 -22.47 0.30
C GLY A 366 -27.09 -21.06 0.88
N ALA A 367 -26.09 -20.26 0.50
CA ALA A 367 -25.97 -18.87 0.93
C ALA A 367 -27.10 -18.01 0.32
N ASP A 368 -27.57 -17.04 1.10
CA ASP A 368 -28.52 -16.04 0.65
C ASP A 368 -27.80 -14.86 -0.02
N CYS A 369 -26.59 -14.55 0.45
CA CYS A 369 -25.72 -13.51 -0.11
C CYS A 369 -24.27 -13.98 -0.18
N VAL A 370 -23.57 -13.57 -1.23
CA VAL A 370 -22.10 -13.62 -1.32
C VAL A 370 -21.55 -12.20 -1.28
N ALA A 371 -20.57 -11.94 -0.43
CA ALA A 371 -19.94 -10.63 -0.29
C ALA A 371 -18.42 -10.73 -0.48
N ILE A 372 -17.86 -10.05 -1.47
CA ILE A 372 -16.42 -9.97 -1.69
C ILE A 372 -15.85 -8.80 -0.87
N ALA A 373 -15.09 -9.12 0.18
CA ALA A 373 -14.40 -8.14 1.01
C ALA A 373 -12.94 -7.90 0.55
N THR A 374 -12.29 -8.91 -0.02
CA THR A 374 -10.88 -8.86 -0.46
C THR A 374 -10.73 -9.51 -1.83
N ALA A 375 -10.08 -8.84 -2.78
CA ALA A 375 -10.03 -9.24 -4.19
C ALA A 375 -8.89 -10.23 -4.52
N HIS A 376 -8.83 -11.37 -3.82
CA HIS A 376 -7.87 -12.42 -4.17
C HIS A 376 -8.05 -12.89 -5.62
N ASP A 377 -6.97 -13.33 -6.26
CA ASP A 377 -6.99 -13.78 -7.65
C ASP A 377 -7.95 -14.97 -7.87
N ALA A 378 -8.11 -15.81 -6.84
CA ALA A 378 -9.06 -16.91 -6.84
C ALA A 378 -10.51 -16.45 -7.07
N TYR A 379 -10.87 -15.25 -6.57
CA TYR A 379 -12.24 -14.73 -6.67
C TYR A 379 -12.53 -14.09 -8.01
N ARG A 380 -11.52 -13.68 -8.76
CA ARG A 380 -11.68 -13.18 -10.14
C ARG A 380 -12.07 -14.30 -11.11
N LYS A 381 -11.87 -15.57 -10.70
CA LYS A 381 -12.05 -16.76 -11.53
C LYS A 381 -13.29 -17.58 -11.15
N ILE A 382 -14.20 -17.05 -10.32
CA ILE A 382 -15.40 -17.78 -9.93
C ILE A 382 -16.33 -17.91 -11.14
N ASP A 383 -16.75 -19.14 -11.43
CA ASP A 383 -17.89 -19.39 -12.33
C ASP A 383 -19.19 -18.94 -11.65
N LEU A 384 -19.68 -17.79 -12.08
CA LEU A 384 -20.90 -17.16 -11.56
C LEU A 384 -22.17 -17.96 -11.88
N LYS A 385 -22.22 -18.71 -13.00
CA LYS A 385 -23.37 -19.57 -13.32
C LYS A 385 -23.44 -20.74 -12.34
N ALA A 386 -22.31 -21.38 -12.08
CA ALA A 386 -22.24 -22.43 -11.07
C ALA A 386 -22.49 -21.89 -9.65
N LEU A 387 -22.10 -20.63 -9.37
CA LEU A 387 -22.40 -19.97 -8.10
C LEU A 387 -23.90 -19.71 -7.94
N ARG A 388 -24.57 -19.25 -8.99
CA ARG A 388 -26.01 -18.98 -8.95
C ARG A 388 -26.83 -20.22 -8.59
N ARG A 389 -26.42 -21.40 -9.09
CA ARG A 389 -27.11 -22.68 -8.87
C ARG A 389 -26.94 -23.24 -7.45
N ARG A 390 -25.85 -22.90 -6.75
CA ARG A 390 -25.59 -23.42 -5.39
C ARG A 390 -26.13 -22.51 -4.29
N MET A 391 -26.40 -21.24 -4.60
CA MET A 391 -26.95 -20.27 -3.66
C MET A 391 -28.46 -20.44 -3.52
N ARG A 392 -28.99 -20.06 -2.35
CA ARG A 392 -30.44 -20.06 -2.07
C ARG A 392 -31.10 -18.81 -2.64
N HIS A 393 -30.54 -17.65 -2.35
CA HIS A 393 -30.93 -16.36 -2.94
C HIS A 393 -29.73 -15.79 -3.69
N ALA A 394 -29.99 -14.92 -4.66
CA ALA A 394 -28.97 -14.46 -5.60
C ALA A 394 -28.43 -13.07 -5.25
N ALA A 395 -28.29 -12.74 -3.95
CA ALA A 395 -27.67 -11.48 -3.56
C ALA A 395 -26.14 -11.55 -3.71
N PHE A 396 -25.56 -10.56 -4.37
CA PHE A 396 -24.13 -10.48 -4.63
C PHE A 396 -23.61 -9.07 -4.33
N VAL A 397 -22.66 -8.97 -3.39
CA VAL A 397 -22.04 -7.71 -2.99
C VAL A 397 -20.56 -7.71 -3.32
N ASP A 398 -20.11 -6.67 -4.03
CA ASP A 398 -18.71 -6.52 -4.41
C ASP A 398 -18.09 -5.24 -3.83
N GLY A 399 -17.29 -5.41 -2.77
CA GLY A 399 -16.59 -4.32 -2.12
C GLY A 399 -15.28 -3.89 -2.78
N ARG A 400 -14.88 -4.56 -3.86
CA ARG A 400 -13.57 -4.38 -4.50
C ARG A 400 -13.64 -4.28 -6.03
N ASN A 401 -14.84 -4.22 -6.60
CA ASN A 401 -15.11 -4.14 -8.04
C ASN A 401 -14.31 -5.18 -8.83
N VAL A 402 -14.45 -6.44 -8.39
CA VAL A 402 -13.94 -7.63 -9.06
C VAL A 402 -14.73 -7.91 -10.33
N TYR A 403 -16.05 -7.71 -10.29
CA TYR A 403 -16.97 -8.02 -11.39
C TYR A 403 -17.68 -6.79 -11.94
N ALA A 404 -18.01 -6.83 -13.23
CA ALA A 404 -18.88 -5.83 -13.85
C ALA A 404 -20.33 -6.09 -13.45
N GLY A 405 -20.94 -5.16 -12.71
CA GLY A 405 -22.32 -5.27 -12.22
C GLY A 405 -23.35 -5.72 -13.27
N PRO A 406 -23.40 -5.11 -14.46
CA PRO A 406 -24.35 -5.51 -15.51
C PRO A 406 -24.22 -6.97 -15.95
N GLU A 407 -23.01 -7.54 -15.93
CA GLU A 407 -22.79 -8.95 -16.28
C GLU A 407 -23.29 -9.89 -15.19
N VAL A 408 -23.11 -9.50 -13.92
CA VAL A 408 -23.62 -10.26 -12.77
C VAL A 408 -25.15 -10.25 -12.74
N VAL A 409 -25.77 -9.09 -13.03
CA VAL A 409 -27.24 -8.95 -13.10
C VAL A 409 -27.85 -9.80 -14.22
N LYS A 410 -27.23 -9.83 -15.41
CA LYS A 410 -27.65 -10.70 -16.53
C LYS A 410 -27.70 -12.19 -16.16
N LEU A 411 -26.93 -12.61 -15.16
CA LEU A 411 -26.93 -13.99 -14.65
C LEU A 411 -27.98 -14.23 -13.55
N GLY A 412 -28.85 -13.26 -13.29
CA GLY A 412 -29.98 -13.35 -12.35
C GLY A 412 -29.58 -13.14 -10.90
N PHE A 413 -28.54 -12.34 -10.64
CA PHE A 413 -28.17 -11.87 -9.31
C PHE A 413 -28.71 -10.45 -9.04
N VAL A 414 -29.02 -10.18 -7.78
CA VAL A 414 -29.17 -8.81 -7.26
C VAL A 414 -27.77 -8.32 -6.90
N TYR A 415 -27.23 -7.39 -7.68
CA TYR A 415 -25.88 -6.90 -7.51
C TYR A 415 -25.84 -5.56 -6.76
N ARG A 416 -24.96 -5.45 -5.76
CA ARG A 416 -24.59 -4.19 -5.10
C ARG A 416 -23.07 -4.11 -5.03
N GLY A 417 -22.50 -2.91 -5.06
CA GLY A 417 -21.07 -2.74 -4.91
C GLY A 417 -20.71 -1.33 -4.45
N ILE A 418 -19.54 -1.19 -3.84
CA ILE A 418 -19.06 0.12 -3.39
C ILE A 418 -18.88 1.04 -4.59
N GLY A 419 -19.47 2.24 -4.53
CA GLY A 419 -19.38 3.24 -5.58
C GLY A 419 -20.21 2.92 -6.82
N LYS A 420 -21.21 2.05 -6.69
CA LYS A 420 -22.10 1.68 -7.79
C LYS A 420 -23.52 2.17 -7.51
N GLY A 421 -24.14 2.80 -8.51
CA GLY A 421 -25.57 3.06 -8.48
C GLY A 421 -26.42 1.78 -8.36
N GLN A 422 -27.72 1.95 -8.12
CA GLN A 422 -28.64 0.81 -8.03
C GLN A 422 -28.73 0.08 -9.38
N PHE A 423 -28.62 -1.25 -9.32
CA PHE A 423 -28.85 -2.16 -10.45
C PHE A 423 -30.03 -3.09 -10.20
#